data_AF-A0A3E2W7I2-F1
#
_entry.id   AF-A0A3E2W7I2-F1
#
_cell.length_a   1.000
_cell.length_b   1.000
_cell.length_c   1.000
_cell.angle_alpha   90.00
_cell.angle_beta   90.00
_cell.angle_gamma   90.00
#
_symmetry.space_group_name_H-M   'P 1'
#
loop_
_entity.id
_entity.type
_entity.pdbx_description
1 polymer ?
#
loop_
_entity_poly.entity_id
_entity_poly.type
_entity_poly.pdbx_seq_one_letter_code
_entity_poly.pdbx_strand_id
1 'polypeptide(L)'
;MIYRLKELKGDTIAVPQLVFSKLGIAEEYNVRVALYVLATGVTDPDKICADLKLRSRISAESALAFWAGAGLLERYEENAAPGAEPSAPAPMRWAEIAAASRTDPMISSLIDCGQTSFARPLTHTEMEKLVNLYVQEGFAPETVMLCVAYVASRGKRTMAAVTHELKVWRAEGVETGEQADAHLKLLALRQSREEYVSSLLQITPEELTLGGRKAIARWYEVYGYDDAMVQEAAIQAGPKRDLWYWNSILKTWNAKGLRSIHDVRGPVAAAGASRNIRVDRAAPSGNDILKNATRRRSLIKKPE
;
A
#
# COMPACT_ATOMS: atom_id res chain seq x y z
N MET A 1 -3.07 -36.96 -50.44
CA MET A 1 -2.57 -35.61 -50.75
C MET A 1 -2.09 -35.01 -49.43
N ILE A 2 -0.83 -34.58 -49.33
CA ILE A 2 -0.26 -34.04 -48.07
C ILE A 2 -0.07 -32.54 -48.28
N TYR A 3 -0.67 -31.73 -47.43
CA TYR A 3 -0.59 -30.27 -47.48
C TYR A 3 0.48 -29.78 -46.49
N ARG A 4 1.19 -28.70 -46.83
CA ARG A 4 2.13 -27.99 -45.93
C ARG A 4 1.68 -26.55 -45.75
N LEU A 5 1.96 -25.98 -44.57
CA LEU A 5 1.72 -24.56 -44.34
C LEU A 5 2.63 -23.72 -45.26
N LYS A 6 2.07 -22.73 -45.94
CA LYS A 6 2.83 -21.76 -46.73
C LYS A 6 3.42 -20.72 -45.78
N GLU A 7 4.66 -20.29 -45.99
CA GLU A 7 5.23 -19.18 -45.23
C GLU A 7 4.45 -17.89 -45.53
N LEU A 8 3.90 -17.28 -44.48
CA LEU A 8 3.16 -16.02 -44.53
C LEU A 8 3.99 -14.94 -43.82
N LYS A 9 4.20 -13.79 -44.48
CA LYS A 9 4.91 -12.64 -43.90
C LYS A 9 3.89 -11.60 -43.43
N GLY A 10 3.81 -11.40 -42.11
CA GLY A 10 3.10 -10.26 -41.48
C GLY A 10 1.60 -10.43 -41.25
N ASP A 11 0.95 -11.43 -41.85
CA ASP A 11 -0.51 -11.59 -41.77
C ASP A 11 -0.88 -12.78 -40.84
N THR A 12 -0.37 -12.73 -39.61
CA THR A 12 -0.54 -13.81 -38.62
C THR A 12 -1.17 -13.27 -37.35
N ILE A 13 -2.21 -13.95 -36.88
CA ILE A 13 -2.83 -13.70 -35.59
C ILE A 13 -2.33 -14.71 -34.55
N ALA A 14 -2.02 -14.23 -33.35
CA ALA A 14 -1.72 -15.10 -32.22
C ALA A 14 -3.03 -15.66 -31.65
N VAL A 15 -3.18 -16.99 -31.68
CA VAL A 15 -4.36 -17.68 -31.15
C VAL A 15 -3.97 -18.41 -29.87
N PRO A 16 -4.60 -18.11 -28.71
CA PRO A 16 -4.33 -18.82 -27.46
C PRO A 16 -4.58 -20.32 -27.57
N GLN A 17 -3.77 -21.13 -26.87
CA GLN A 17 -3.92 -22.60 -26.81
C GLN A 17 -5.31 -23.03 -26.30
N LEU A 18 -5.96 -22.19 -25.50
CA LEU A 18 -7.33 -22.38 -25.03
C LEU A 18 -8.35 -22.53 -26.18
N VAL A 19 -8.17 -21.82 -27.29
CA VAL A 19 -9.08 -21.94 -28.44
C VAL A 19 -8.99 -23.34 -29.03
N PHE A 20 -7.77 -23.86 -29.16
CA PHE A 20 -7.50 -25.21 -29.67
C PHE A 20 -8.07 -26.30 -28.75
N SER A 21 -7.98 -26.13 -27.44
CA SER A 21 -8.52 -27.11 -26.48
C SER A 21 -10.05 -27.21 -26.51
N LYS A 22 -10.74 -26.18 -27.04
CA LYS A 22 -12.21 -26.14 -27.15
C LYS A 22 -12.73 -26.46 -28.55
N LEU A 23 -11.86 -26.68 -29.55
CA LEU A 23 -12.28 -26.99 -30.94
C LEU A 23 -13.15 -28.24 -31.05
N GLY A 24 -12.99 -29.23 -30.16
CA GLY A 24 -13.81 -30.44 -30.19
C GLY A 24 -15.27 -30.25 -29.73
N ILE A 25 -15.56 -29.15 -29.03
CA ILE A 25 -16.89 -28.86 -28.45
C ILE A 25 -17.48 -27.58 -29.06
N ALA A 26 -16.65 -26.70 -29.62
CA ALA A 26 -17.05 -25.45 -30.22
C ALA A 26 -17.75 -25.68 -31.59
N GLU A 27 -18.90 -25.04 -31.78
CA GLU A 27 -19.55 -24.98 -33.09
C GLU A 27 -18.80 -24.05 -34.07
N GLU A 28 -19.07 -24.18 -35.37
CA GLU A 28 -18.38 -23.40 -36.42
C GLU A 28 -18.38 -21.90 -36.14
N TYR A 29 -19.54 -21.36 -35.74
CA TYR A 29 -19.67 -19.92 -35.48
C TYR A 29 -18.94 -19.50 -34.20
N ASN A 30 -18.76 -20.38 -33.20
CA ASN A 30 -17.97 -20.07 -32.02
C ASN A 30 -16.51 -19.81 -32.43
N VAL A 31 -15.95 -20.67 -33.27
CA VAL A 31 -14.56 -20.52 -33.73
C VAL A 31 -14.39 -19.22 -34.53
N ARG A 32 -15.34 -18.90 -35.41
CA ARG A 32 -15.32 -17.67 -36.20
C ARG A 32 -15.39 -16.41 -35.31
N VAL A 33 -16.23 -16.42 -34.28
CA VAL A 33 -16.34 -15.32 -33.33
C VAL A 33 -15.04 -15.16 -32.52
N ALA A 34 -14.44 -16.24 -32.02
CA ALA A 34 -13.17 -16.17 -31.30
C ALA A 34 -12.05 -15.54 -32.14
N LEU A 35 -11.89 -15.99 -33.40
CA LEU A 35 -10.87 -15.45 -34.28
C LEU A 35 -11.11 -13.98 -34.62
N TYR A 36 -12.37 -13.60 -34.85
CA TYR A 36 -12.73 -12.20 -35.10
C TYR A 36 -12.45 -11.30 -33.90
N VAL A 37 -12.83 -11.72 -32.69
CA VAL A 37 -12.57 -10.97 -31.46
C VAL A 37 -11.07 -10.86 -31.21
N LEU A 38 -10.30 -11.93 -31.39
CA LEU A 38 -8.84 -11.88 -31.26
C LEU A 38 -8.18 -10.96 -32.30
N ALA A 39 -8.75 -10.87 -33.50
CA ALA A 39 -8.19 -10.06 -34.59
C ALA A 39 -8.48 -8.57 -34.43
N THR A 40 -9.67 -8.24 -33.92
CA THR A 40 -10.22 -6.87 -33.96
C THR A 40 -10.41 -6.25 -32.59
N GLY A 41 -10.48 -7.06 -31.53
CA GLY A 41 -10.87 -6.63 -30.19
C GLY A 41 -12.35 -6.27 -30.02
N VAL A 42 -13.17 -6.41 -31.06
CA VAL A 42 -14.60 -6.02 -31.02
C VAL A 42 -15.44 -7.12 -30.37
N THR A 43 -16.20 -6.76 -29.33
CA THR A 43 -17.10 -7.66 -28.59
C THR A 43 -18.58 -7.30 -28.72
N ASP A 44 -18.93 -6.30 -29.54
CA ASP A 44 -20.31 -5.89 -29.81
C ASP A 44 -21.05 -6.97 -30.64
N PRO A 45 -22.11 -7.62 -30.09
CA PRO A 45 -22.83 -8.68 -30.78
C PRO A 45 -23.46 -8.26 -32.11
N ASP A 46 -23.93 -7.01 -32.24
CA ASP A 46 -24.60 -6.54 -33.45
C ASP A 46 -23.58 -6.38 -34.60
N LYS A 47 -22.42 -5.81 -34.28
CA LYS A 47 -21.30 -5.65 -35.23
C LYS A 47 -20.69 -7.00 -35.64
N ILE A 48 -20.51 -7.91 -34.68
CA ILE A 48 -20.04 -9.28 -34.97
C ILE A 48 -21.03 -10.01 -35.89
N CYS A 49 -22.33 -9.88 -35.63
CA CYS A 49 -23.37 -10.50 -36.44
C CYS A 49 -23.34 -10.00 -37.89
N ALA A 50 -23.15 -8.69 -38.08
CA ALA A 50 -23.04 -8.08 -39.39
C ALA A 50 -21.77 -8.53 -40.15
N ASP A 51 -20.60 -8.43 -39.51
CA ASP A 51 -19.31 -8.67 -40.15
C ASP A 51 -19.09 -10.16 -40.48
N LEU A 52 -19.52 -11.05 -39.58
CA LEU A 52 -19.39 -12.50 -39.77
C LEU A 52 -20.60 -13.12 -40.50
N LYS A 53 -21.62 -12.32 -40.84
CA LYS A 53 -22.88 -12.77 -41.45
C LYS A 53 -23.51 -13.91 -40.63
N LEU A 54 -23.58 -13.72 -39.31
CA LEU A 54 -24.21 -14.70 -38.42
C LEU A 54 -25.73 -14.69 -38.62
N ARG A 55 -26.37 -15.81 -38.28
CA ARG A 55 -27.80 -16.01 -38.50
C ARG A 55 -28.67 -15.06 -37.66
N SER A 56 -28.18 -14.67 -36.48
CA SER A 56 -28.86 -13.76 -35.57
C SER A 56 -27.89 -13.18 -34.53
N ARG A 57 -28.28 -12.05 -33.93
CA ARG A 57 -27.62 -11.47 -32.74
C ARG A 57 -27.47 -12.48 -31.61
N ILE A 58 -28.49 -13.30 -31.37
CA ILE A 58 -28.49 -14.37 -30.34
C ILE A 58 -27.34 -15.36 -30.58
N SER A 59 -26.98 -15.62 -31.85
CA SER A 59 -25.85 -16.50 -32.19
C SER A 59 -24.52 -15.87 -31.79
N ALA A 60 -24.37 -14.55 -31.98
CA ALA A 60 -23.19 -13.80 -31.55
C ALA A 60 -23.07 -13.77 -30.02
N GLU A 61 -24.16 -13.48 -29.32
CA GLU A 61 -24.20 -13.47 -27.85
C GLU A 61 -23.92 -14.85 -27.26
N SER A 62 -24.47 -15.91 -27.85
CA SER A 62 -24.21 -17.29 -27.42
C SER A 62 -22.75 -17.69 -27.59
N ALA A 63 -22.11 -17.26 -28.70
CA ALA A 63 -20.69 -17.50 -28.92
C ALA A 63 -19.80 -16.73 -27.95
N LEU A 64 -20.12 -15.45 -27.69
CA LEU A 64 -19.42 -14.65 -26.68
C LEU A 64 -19.57 -15.25 -25.28
N ALA A 65 -20.76 -15.73 -24.92
CA ALA A 65 -21.02 -16.40 -23.66
C ALA A 65 -20.26 -17.73 -23.52
N PHE A 66 -20.18 -18.52 -24.60
CA PHE A 66 -19.39 -19.75 -24.65
C PHE A 66 -17.90 -19.46 -24.37
N TRP A 67 -17.33 -18.46 -25.04
CA TRP A 67 -15.93 -18.08 -24.85
C TRP A 67 -15.65 -17.39 -23.53
N ALA A 68 -16.65 -16.69 -22.97
CA ALA A 68 -16.57 -16.21 -21.61
C ALA A 68 -16.52 -17.36 -20.59
N GLY A 69 -17.40 -18.35 -20.74
CA GLY A 69 -17.39 -19.55 -19.89
C GLY A 69 -16.14 -20.42 -20.07
N ALA A 70 -15.51 -20.39 -21.24
CA ALA A 70 -14.25 -21.06 -21.49
C ALA A 70 -13.02 -20.32 -20.91
N GLY A 71 -13.19 -19.07 -20.46
CA GLY A 71 -12.09 -18.22 -19.95
C GLY A 71 -11.28 -17.52 -21.04
N LEU A 72 -11.78 -17.45 -22.28
CA LEU A 72 -11.17 -16.67 -23.36
C LEU A 72 -11.57 -15.20 -23.27
N LEU A 73 -12.80 -14.93 -22.83
CA LEU A 73 -13.36 -13.59 -22.65
C LEU A 73 -13.76 -13.39 -21.19
N GLU A 74 -13.69 -12.16 -20.70
CA GLU A 74 -14.25 -11.79 -19.41
C GLU A 74 -15.54 -11.00 -19.65
N ARG A 75 -16.59 -11.29 -18.87
CA ARG A 75 -17.81 -10.49 -18.93
C ARG A 75 -17.55 -9.17 -18.22
N TYR A 76 -17.50 -8.09 -18.98
CA TYR A 76 -17.40 -6.73 -18.47
C TYR A 76 -18.75 -6.03 -18.71
N GLU A 77 -19.45 -5.65 -17.63
CA GLU A 77 -20.61 -4.77 -17.74
C GLU A 77 -20.12 -3.33 -17.87
N GLU A 78 -20.13 -2.78 -19.08
CA GLU A 78 -19.68 -1.40 -19.37
C GLU A 78 -20.56 -0.31 -18.71
N ASN A 79 -21.69 -0.68 -18.10
CA ASN A 79 -22.55 0.20 -17.29
C ASN A 79 -22.61 -0.18 -15.79
N ALA A 80 -21.72 -1.05 -15.29
CA ALA A 80 -21.47 -1.07 -13.86
C ALA A 80 -20.64 0.17 -13.52
N ALA A 81 -21.31 1.21 -13.00
CA ALA A 81 -20.63 2.29 -12.30
C ALA A 81 -19.56 1.67 -11.37
N PRO A 82 -18.34 2.25 -11.31
CA PRO A 82 -17.24 1.65 -10.58
C PRO A 82 -17.63 1.52 -9.11
N GLY A 83 -17.79 0.29 -8.64
CA GLY A 83 -17.98 -0.02 -7.22
C GLY A 83 -19.24 0.59 -6.61
N ALA A 84 -20.38 -0.10 -6.76
CA ALA A 84 -21.13 -0.35 -5.54
C ALA A 84 -20.29 -1.34 -4.73
N GLU A 85 -19.32 -0.82 -3.97
CA GLU A 85 -19.08 -1.38 -2.65
C GLU A 85 -20.46 -1.65 -2.03
N PRO A 86 -20.67 -2.74 -1.25
CA PRO A 86 -21.87 -2.79 -0.41
C PRO A 86 -21.94 -1.44 0.28
N SER A 87 -22.96 -0.63 -0.08
CA SER A 87 -23.10 0.73 0.43
C SER A 87 -22.85 0.61 1.91
N ALA A 88 -21.78 1.25 2.40
CA ALA A 88 -21.36 1.09 3.78
C ALA A 88 -22.63 1.14 4.62
N PRO A 89 -22.99 0.05 5.33
CA PRO A 89 -24.26 -0.07 6.01
C PRO A 89 -24.51 1.24 6.74
N ALA A 90 -25.68 1.83 6.51
CA ALA A 90 -25.98 3.17 7.01
C ALA A 90 -25.58 3.21 8.49
N PRO A 91 -24.78 4.20 8.92
CA PRO A 91 -24.24 4.22 10.27
C PRO A 91 -25.40 4.05 11.25
N MET A 92 -25.27 3.07 12.14
CA MET A 92 -26.35 2.71 13.06
C MET A 92 -26.79 3.96 13.81
N ARG A 93 -28.10 4.20 13.84
CA ARG A 93 -28.65 5.30 14.64
C ARG A 93 -28.65 4.92 16.11
N TRP A 94 -28.61 5.90 17.01
CA TRP A 94 -28.63 5.69 18.45
C TRP A 94 -29.67 4.65 18.94
N ALA A 95 -30.87 4.65 18.37
CA ALA A 95 -31.92 3.69 18.73
C ALA A 95 -31.54 2.23 18.46
N GLU A 96 -30.80 1.98 17.37
CA GLU A 96 -30.31 0.67 16.97
C GLU A 96 -29.12 0.25 17.85
N ILE A 97 -28.25 1.18 18.21
CA ILE A 97 -27.13 0.95 19.14
C ILE A 97 -27.65 0.60 20.54
N ALA A 98 -28.64 1.34 21.03
CA ALA A 98 -29.27 1.06 22.33
C ALA A 98 -29.99 -0.30 22.35
N ALA A 99 -30.43 -0.80 21.19
CA ALA A 99 -30.96 -2.14 21.06
C ALA A 99 -29.85 -3.20 21.02
N ALA A 100 -28.80 -2.96 20.23
CA ALA A 100 -27.66 -3.85 20.08
C ALA A 100 -26.87 -3.99 21.40
N SER A 101 -26.75 -2.93 22.20
CA SER A 101 -26.07 -2.97 23.49
C SER A 101 -26.73 -3.88 24.53
N ARG A 102 -28.03 -4.20 24.35
CA ARG A 102 -28.72 -5.19 25.19
C ARG A 102 -28.31 -6.64 24.87
N THR A 103 -27.78 -6.87 23.67
CA THR A 103 -27.43 -8.21 23.16
C THR A 103 -25.93 -8.42 23.04
N ASP A 104 -25.15 -7.36 22.85
CA ASP A 104 -23.69 -7.40 22.77
C ASP A 104 -23.05 -6.54 23.87
N PRO A 105 -22.45 -7.15 24.91
CA PRO A 105 -21.81 -6.42 26.01
C PRO A 105 -20.57 -5.63 25.56
N MET A 106 -19.95 -5.94 24.42
CA MET A 106 -18.79 -5.20 23.92
C MET A 106 -19.14 -3.76 23.52
N ILE A 107 -20.39 -3.51 23.11
CA ILE A 107 -20.87 -2.16 22.81
C ILE A 107 -20.85 -1.29 24.07
N SER A 108 -21.32 -1.80 25.21
CA SER A 108 -21.21 -1.08 26.50
C SER A 108 -19.75 -0.87 26.90
N SER A 109 -18.90 -1.89 26.79
CA SER A 109 -17.48 -1.77 27.14
C SER A 109 -16.73 -0.74 26.30
N LEU A 110 -17.05 -0.63 24.99
CA LEU A 110 -16.51 0.41 24.12
C LEU A 110 -16.90 1.81 24.59
N ILE A 111 -18.18 2.03 24.86
CA ILE A 111 -18.69 3.33 25.32
C ILE A 111 -18.05 3.71 26.66
N ASP A 112 -18.00 2.78 27.61
CA ASP A 112 -17.39 3.00 28.91
C ASP A 112 -15.89 3.30 28.78
N CYS A 113 -15.16 2.53 27.97
CA CYS A 113 -13.75 2.78 27.67
C CYS A 113 -13.53 4.18 27.08
N GLY A 114 -14.39 4.59 26.14
CA GLY A 114 -14.35 5.92 25.54
C GLY A 114 -14.62 7.04 26.55
N GLN A 115 -15.63 6.88 27.40
CA GLN A 115 -15.95 7.87 28.44
C GLN A 115 -14.84 7.99 29.48
N THR A 116 -14.30 6.87 29.95
CA THR A 116 -13.18 6.83 30.90
C THR A 116 -11.93 7.45 30.28
N SER A 117 -11.56 7.07 29.06
CA SER A 117 -10.35 7.56 28.39
C SER A 117 -10.43 9.05 28.05
N PHE A 118 -11.60 9.52 27.59
CA PHE A 118 -11.79 10.95 27.29
C PHE A 118 -12.10 11.78 28.55
N ALA A 119 -12.25 11.15 29.71
CA ALA A 119 -12.58 11.77 30.99
C ALA A 119 -13.83 12.67 30.92
N ARG A 120 -14.81 12.26 30.11
CA ARG A 120 -16.11 12.93 29.97
C ARG A 120 -17.16 12.00 29.36
N PRO A 121 -18.46 12.30 29.52
CA PRO A 121 -19.50 11.65 28.75
C PRO A 121 -19.29 11.83 27.24
N LEU A 122 -19.55 10.77 26.47
CA LEU A 122 -19.60 10.84 25.01
C LEU A 122 -20.95 11.41 24.58
N THR A 123 -20.96 12.15 23.47
CA THR A 123 -22.22 12.52 22.81
C THR A 123 -22.77 11.32 22.05
N HIS A 124 -24.09 11.31 21.75
CA HIS A 124 -24.68 10.23 20.95
C HIS A 124 -23.95 10.02 19.62
N THR A 125 -23.57 11.10 18.93
CA THR A 125 -22.82 11.02 17.67
C THR A 125 -21.42 10.41 17.85
N GLU A 126 -20.77 10.60 19.00
CA GLU A 126 -19.49 9.96 19.29
C GLU A 126 -19.65 8.48 19.62
N MET A 127 -20.69 8.12 20.37
CA MET A 127 -21.05 6.72 20.62
C MET A 127 -21.39 6.01 19.32
N GLU A 128 -22.17 6.63 18.43
CA GLU A 128 -22.47 6.13 17.09
C GLU A 128 -21.20 5.86 16.28
N LYS A 129 -20.28 6.84 16.21
CA LYS A 129 -19.01 6.65 15.51
C LYS A 129 -18.17 5.54 16.12
N LEU A 130 -18.11 5.46 17.44
CA LEU A 130 -17.31 4.45 18.15
C LEU A 130 -17.83 3.04 17.89
N VAL A 131 -19.14 2.84 17.96
CA VAL A 131 -19.77 1.54 17.73
C VAL A 131 -19.68 1.14 16.26
N ASN A 132 -19.82 2.09 15.34
CA ASN A 132 -19.67 1.80 13.90
C ASN A 132 -18.26 1.32 13.52
N LEU A 133 -17.20 1.73 14.24
CA LEU A 133 -15.86 1.18 14.02
C LEU A 133 -15.82 -0.35 14.25
N TYR A 134 -16.52 -0.83 15.27
CA TYR A 134 -16.60 -2.26 15.58
C TYR A 134 -17.60 -2.99 14.66
N VAL A 135 -18.85 -2.51 14.62
CA VAL A 135 -19.95 -3.24 13.97
C VAL A 135 -19.90 -3.16 12.44
N GLN A 136 -19.53 -1.99 11.88
CA GLN A 136 -19.58 -1.75 10.44
C GLN A 136 -18.20 -1.79 9.80
N GLU A 137 -17.20 -1.17 10.41
CA GLU A 137 -15.82 -1.16 9.90
C GLU A 137 -15.01 -2.39 10.31
N GLY A 138 -15.59 -3.28 11.12
CA GLY A 138 -15.04 -4.60 11.46
C GLY A 138 -13.74 -4.56 12.26
N PHE A 139 -13.47 -3.50 13.02
CA PHE A 139 -12.35 -3.50 13.95
C PHE A 139 -12.67 -4.38 15.17
N ALA A 140 -11.70 -5.17 15.64
CA ALA A 140 -11.87 -5.89 16.90
C ALA A 140 -12.13 -4.90 18.06
N PRO A 141 -13.07 -5.18 18.98
CA PRO A 141 -13.46 -4.24 20.03
C PRO A 141 -12.28 -3.90 20.95
N GLU A 142 -11.41 -4.86 21.25
CA GLU A 142 -10.19 -4.65 22.03
C GLU A 142 -9.22 -3.69 21.33
N THR A 143 -9.05 -3.82 20.01
CA THR A 143 -8.22 -2.91 19.20
C THR A 143 -8.76 -1.48 19.26
N VAL A 144 -10.08 -1.31 19.17
CA VAL A 144 -10.72 0.02 19.28
C VAL A 144 -10.50 0.60 20.68
N MET A 145 -10.74 -0.18 21.74
CA MET A 145 -10.53 0.27 23.13
C MET A 145 -9.09 0.69 23.39
N LEU A 146 -8.10 -0.11 22.96
CA LEU A 146 -6.69 0.20 23.09
C LEU A 146 -6.30 1.46 22.30
N CYS A 147 -6.83 1.63 21.09
CA CYS A 147 -6.58 2.83 20.29
C CYS A 147 -7.17 4.08 20.93
N VAL A 148 -8.37 4.00 21.50
CA VAL A 148 -9.02 5.11 22.21
C VAL A 148 -8.17 5.55 23.41
N ALA A 149 -7.72 4.60 24.22
CA ALA A 149 -6.86 4.87 25.38
C ALA A 149 -5.51 5.49 24.95
N TYR A 150 -4.90 4.97 23.88
CA TYR A 150 -3.65 5.50 23.32
C TYR A 150 -3.79 6.93 22.80
N VAL A 151 -4.81 7.21 22.00
CA VAL A 151 -5.05 8.56 21.46
C VAL A 151 -5.28 9.56 22.60
N ALA A 152 -6.03 9.15 23.64
CA ALA A 152 -6.26 9.95 24.84
C ALA A 152 -4.96 10.22 25.64
N SER A 153 -4.08 9.23 25.79
CA SER A 153 -2.79 9.40 26.49
C SER A 153 -1.86 10.37 25.76
N ARG A 154 -2.01 10.51 24.44
CA ARG A 154 -1.33 11.53 23.60
C ARG A 154 -2.01 12.91 23.65
N GLY A 155 -2.96 13.12 24.56
CA GLY A 155 -3.68 14.38 24.74
C GLY A 155 -4.77 14.66 23.70
N LYS A 156 -5.04 13.72 22.79
CA LYS A 156 -6.10 13.85 21.78
C LYS A 156 -7.35 13.12 22.27
N ARG A 157 -8.49 13.81 22.39
CA ARG A 157 -9.74 13.21 22.91
C ARG A 157 -10.90 13.40 21.94
N THR A 158 -10.66 13.04 20.67
CA THR A 158 -11.63 13.21 19.58
C THR A 158 -11.79 11.92 18.78
N MET A 159 -13.02 11.64 18.35
CA MET A 159 -13.30 10.48 17.50
C MET A 159 -12.54 10.52 16.17
N ALA A 160 -12.30 11.72 15.62
CA ALA A 160 -11.51 11.87 14.39
C ALA A 160 -10.06 11.37 14.56
N ALA A 161 -9.45 11.62 15.72
CA ALA A 161 -8.11 11.12 16.00
C ALA A 161 -8.09 9.60 16.17
N VAL A 162 -9.12 9.03 16.84
CA VAL A 162 -9.29 7.58 16.98
C VAL A 162 -9.44 6.91 15.61
N THR A 163 -10.36 7.38 14.77
CA THR A 163 -10.58 6.82 13.43
C THR A 163 -9.33 6.92 12.56
N HIS A 164 -8.61 8.04 12.61
CA HIS A 164 -7.36 8.20 11.88
C HIS A 164 -6.32 7.17 12.34
N GLU A 165 -6.12 7.05 13.64
CA GLU A 165 -5.11 6.16 14.20
C GLU A 165 -5.43 4.68 13.92
N LEU A 166 -6.70 4.26 14.04
CA LEU A 166 -7.13 2.92 13.67
C LEU A 166 -6.87 2.58 12.19
N LYS A 167 -7.04 3.55 11.28
CA LYS A 167 -6.69 3.35 9.86
C LYS A 167 -5.20 3.15 9.66
N VAL A 168 -4.37 3.87 10.43
CA VAL A 168 -2.90 3.65 10.42
C VAL A 168 -2.58 2.26 10.94
N TRP A 169 -3.16 1.85 12.07
CA TRP A 169 -2.95 0.53 12.66
C TRP A 169 -3.33 -0.60 11.70
N ARG A 170 -4.49 -0.48 11.03
CA ARG A 170 -4.92 -1.44 10.00
C ARG A 170 -3.96 -1.49 8.81
N ALA A 171 -3.45 -0.34 8.36
CA ALA A 171 -2.45 -0.30 7.30
C ALA A 171 -1.11 -0.93 7.71
N GLU A 172 -0.80 -0.96 9.01
CA GLU A 172 0.35 -1.67 9.59
C GLU A 172 0.05 -3.14 9.93
N GLY A 173 -1.14 -3.66 9.59
CA GLY A 173 -1.53 -5.06 9.78
C GLY A 173 -2.01 -5.40 11.19
N VAL A 174 -2.45 -4.42 11.96
CA VAL A 174 -3.01 -4.59 13.31
C VAL A 174 -4.52 -4.80 13.21
N GLU A 175 -4.98 -6.04 13.38
CA GLU A 175 -6.39 -6.43 13.23
C GLU A 175 -6.99 -7.00 14.51
N THR A 176 -6.16 -7.49 15.45
CA THR A 176 -6.58 -8.13 16.70
C THR A 176 -6.14 -7.35 17.93
N GLY A 177 -6.77 -7.62 19.08
CA GLY A 177 -6.39 -7.02 20.36
C GLY A 177 -4.95 -7.32 20.77
N GLU A 178 -4.48 -8.55 20.55
CA GLU A 178 -3.09 -8.95 20.84
C GLU A 178 -2.08 -8.21 19.96
N GLN A 179 -2.37 -8.08 18.66
CA GLN A 179 -1.55 -7.27 17.75
C GLN A 179 -1.54 -5.80 18.16
N ALA A 180 -2.66 -5.27 18.65
CA ALA A 180 -2.76 -3.90 19.13
C ALA A 180 -1.88 -3.67 20.38
N ASP A 181 -1.88 -4.58 21.35
CA ASP A 181 -0.99 -4.50 22.51
C ASP A 181 0.49 -4.56 22.10
N ALA A 182 0.85 -5.48 21.21
CA ALA A 182 2.20 -5.57 20.66
C ALA A 182 2.60 -4.30 19.90
N HIS A 183 1.67 -3.73 19.13
CA HIS A 183 1.86 -2.48 18.40
C HIS A 183 2.08 -1.30 19.36
N LEU A 184 1.33 -1.20 20.46
CA LEU A 184 1.54 -0.18 21.49
C LEU A 184 2.93 -0.28 22.13
N LYS A 185 3.41 -1.49 22.41
CA LYS A 185 4.79 -1.70 22.90
C LYS A 185 5.83 -1.23 21.87
N LEU A 186 5.59 -1.48 20.59
CA LEU A 186 6.45 -0.98 19.52
C LEU A 186 6.43 0.55 19.43
N LEU A 187 5.27 1.20 19.55
CA LEU A 187 5.16 2.66 19.58
C LEU A 187 5.89 3.27 20.78
N ALA A 188 5.77 2.67 21.96
CA ALA A 188 6.51 3.10 23.15
C ALA A 188 8.03 2.94 22.96
N LEU A 189 8.48 1.84 22.35
CA LEU A 189 9.88 1.63 22.01
C LEU A 189 10.39 2.67 21.00
N ARG A 190 9.62 2.95 19.93
CA ARG A 190 9.92 4.02 18.97
C ARG A 190 10.07 5.37 19.67
N GLN A 191 9.15 5.71 20.56
CA GLN A 191 9.23 6.94 21.36
C GLN A 191 10.50 6.99 22.21
N SER A 192 10.85 5.91 22.92
CA SER A 192 12.08 5.89 23.74
C SER A 192 13.35 6.08 22.91
N ARG A 193 13.38 5.54 21.68
CA ARG A 193 14.49 5.72 20.72
C ARG A 193 14.55 7.15 20.20
N GLU A 194 13.40 7.76 19.91
CA GLU A 194 13.33 9.19 19.55
C GLU A 194 13.86 10.07 20.68
N GLU A 195 13.46 9.80 21.93
CA GLU A 195 13.95 10.50 23.12
C GLU A 195 15.46 10.34 23.30
N TYR A 196 15.98 9.12 23.14
CA TYR A 196 17.42 8.85 23.20
C TYR A 196 18.19 9.64 22.12
N VAL A 197 17.77 9.56 20.86
CA VAL A 197 18.44 10.27 19.76
C VAL A 197 18.35 11.79 19.93
N SER A 198 17.20 12.31 20.35
CA SER A 198 17.03 13.73 20.68
C SER A 198 17.98 14.17 21.80
N SER A 199 18.19 13.33 22.82
CA SER A 199 19.13 13.63 23.91
C SER A 199 20.58 13.77 23.40
N LEU A 200 21.00 12.89 22.47
CA LEU A 200 22.33 12.97 21.84
C LEU A 200 22.47 14.22 20.96
N LEU A 201 21.41 14.60 20.25
CA LEU A 201 21.36 15.81 19.42
C LEU A 201 21.25 17.09 20.24
N GLN A 202 20.88 17.00 21.51
CA GLN A 202 20.57 18.13 22.40
C GLN A 202 19.39 18.98 21.93
N ILE A 203 18.35 18.31 21.44
CA ILE A 203 17.06 18.93 21.07
C ILE A 203 15.94 18.27 21.86
N THR A 204 14.77 18.89 21.88
CA THR A 204 13.57 18.21 22.38
C THR A 204 13.04 17.20 21.35
N PRO A 205 12.35 16.11 21.77
CA PRO A 205 11.70 15.18 20.83
C PRO A 205 10.62 15.82 19.95
N GLU A 206 10.08 16.97 20.36
CA GLU A 206 9.08 17.74 19.65
C GLU A 206 9.67 18.43 18.40
N GLU A 207 10.95 18.79 18.44
CA GLU A 207 11.69 19.39 17.32
C GLU A 207 12.00 18.39 16.20
N LEU A 208 11.87 17.08 16.45
CA LEU A 208 12.04 16.07 15.42
C LEU A 208 10.95 16.20 14.35
N THR A 209 11.39 16.51 13.13
CA THR A 209 10.51 16.45 11.96
C THR A 209 10.02 15.02 11.71
N LEU A 210 8.88 14.88 11.02
CA LEU A 210 8.37 13.57 10.60
C LEU A 210 9.42 12.76 9.80
N GLY A 211 10.20 13.44 8.96
CA GLY A 211 11.30 12.81 8.22
C GLY A 211 12.41 12.31 9.15
N GLY A 212 12.70 13.04 10.21
CA GLY A 212 13.66 12.66 11.23
C GLY A 212 13.23 11.42 12.03
N ARG A 213 11.98 11.40 12.52
CA ARG A 213 11.40 10.22 13.20
C ARG A 213 11.44 8.97 12.31
N LYS A 214 11.08 9.11 11.03
CA LYS A 214 11.19 8.03 10.04
C LYS A 214 12.63 7.55 9.80
N ALA A 215 13.61 8.44 9.87
CA ALA A 215 15.02 8.06 9.76
C ALA A 215 15.45 7.25 10.99
N ILE A 216 15.12 7.71 12.20
CA ILE A 216 15.40 7.01 13.45
C ILE A 216 14.79 5.61 13.42
N ALA A 217 13.47 5.50 13.16
CA ALA A 217 12.80 4.21 13.05
C ALA A 217 13.49 3.26 12.05
N ARG A 218 13.93 3.77 10.89
CA ARG A 218 14.67 2.97 9.90
C ARG A 218 15.98 2.42 10.43
N TRP A 219 16.74 3.19 11.22
CA TRP A 219 18.02 2.72 11.77
C TRP A 219 17.81 1.50 12.67
N TYR A 220 16.81 1.56 13.54
CA TYR A 220 16.54 0.48 14.48
C TYR A 220 15.80 -0.70 13.85
N GLU A 221 14.79 -0.45 13.02
CA GLU A 221 13.88 -1.51 12.53
C GLU A 221 14.35 -2.12 11.21
N VAL A 222 14.96 -1.34 10.33
CA VAL A 222 15.40 -1.81 9.01
C VAL A 222 16.88 -2.16 9.02
N TYR A 223 17.73 -1.34 9.66
CA TYR A 223 19.15 -1.67 9.77
C TYR A 223 19.45 -2.57 10.98
N GLY A 224 18.51 -2.72 11.92
CA GLY A 224 18.72 -3.55 13.10
C GLY A 224 19.79 -2.99 14.04
N TYR A 225 20.04 -1.68 14.02
CA TYR A 225 21.01 -1.04 14.91
C TYR A 225 20.45 -0.86 16.31
N ASP A 226 21.35 -0.87 17.29
CA ASP A 226 21.06 -0.55 18.68
C ASP A 226 21.54 0.87 19.03
N ASP A 227 21.28 1.29 20.27
CA ASP A 227 21.66 2.61 20.77
C ASP A 227 23.17 2.84 20.68
N ALA A 228 23.96 1.78 20.86
CA ALA A 228 25.41 1.86 20.83
C ALA A 228 25.92 2.19 19.42
N MET A 229 25.36 1.57 18.38
CA MET A 229 25.65 1.94 16.99
C MET A 229 25.27 3.40 16.69
N VAL A 230 24.13 3.87 17.17
CA VAL A 230 23.72 5.28 16.98
C VAL A 230 24.65 6.24 17.72
N GLN A 231 25.06 5.88 18.94
CA GLN A 231 26.04 6.64 19.71
C GLN A 231 27.40 6.71 19.01
N GLU A 232 27.87 5.62 18.40
CA GLU A 232 29.10 5.64 17.62
C GLU A 232 29.01 6.59 16.43
N ALA A 233 27.85 6.68 15.77
CA ALA A 233 27.66 7.62 14.67
C ALA A 233 27.71 9.08 15.16
N ALA A 234 27.16 9.34 16.35
CA ALA A 234 27.26 10.65 17.01
C ALA A 234 28.73 10.98 17.38
N ILE A 235 29.49 10.00 17.89
CA ILE A 235 30.92 10.16 18.19
C ILE A 235 31.71 10.45 16.91
N GLN A 236 31.49 9.68 15.83
CA GLN A 236 32.15 9.91 14.54
C GLN A 236 31.79 11.27 13.94
N ALA A 237 30.56 11.75 14.14
CA ALA A 237 30.15 13.07 13.70
C ALA A 237 30.82 14.23 14.48
N GLY A 238 31.33 13.95 15.68
CA GLY A 238 32.00 14.91 16.54
C GLY A 238 31.08 16.07 16.93
N PRO A 239 31.50 17.34 16.79
CA PRO A 239 30.69 18.49 17.20
C PRO A 239 29.45 18.72 16.32
N LYS A 240 29.32 18.02 15.18
CA LYS A 240 28.16 18.17 14.27
C LYS A 240 26.98 17.35 14.79
N ARG A 241 26.08 18.02 15.50
CA ARG A 241 24.79 17.48 15.97
C ARG A 241 23.69 17.69 14.92
N ASP A 242 23.88 17.07 13.76
CA ASP A 242 22.91 17.13 12.67
C ASP A 242 22.39 15.72 12.36
N LEU A 243 21.08 15.55 12.50
CA LEU A 243 20.41 14.26 12.31
C LEU A 243 20.63 13.70 10.89
N TRP A 244 20.65 14.56 9.87
CA TRP A 244 20.83 14.13 8.48
C TRP A 244 22.26 13.70 8.18
N TYR A 245 23.24 14.32 8.83
CA TYR A 245 24.62 13.89 8.78
C TYR A 245 24.79 12.51 9.43
N TRP A 246 24.20 12.28 10.61
CA TRP A 246 24.20 10.97 11.26
C TRP A 246 23.51 9.91 10.39
N ASN A 247 22.37 10.26 9.78
CA ASN A 247 21.69 9.38 8.83
C ASN A 247 22.61 8.95 7.66
N SER A 248 23.46 9.85 7.16
CA SER A 248 24.41 9.55 6.09
C SER A 248 25.50 8.56 6.52
N ILE A 249 26.04 8.73 7.74
CA ILE A 249 27.01 7.81 8.34
C ILE A 249 26.37 6.42 8.49
N LEU A 250 25.22 6.34 9.16
CA LEU A 250 24.51 5.07 9.42
C LEU A 250 24.09 4.36 8.13
N LYS A 251 23.65 5.13 7.10
CA LYS A 251 23.36 4.59 5.78
C LYS A 251 24.60 4.01 5.10
N THR A 252 25.75 4.67 5.24
CA THR A 252 27.03 4.20 4.68
C THR A 252 27.47 2.91 5.37
N TRP A 253 27.37 2.84 6.70
CA TRP A 253 27.67 1.63 7.45
C TRP A 253 26.75 0.46 7.06
N ASN A 254 25.45 0.72 6.91
CA ASN A 254 24.49 -0.32 6.52
C ASN A 254 24.78 -0.83 5.11
N ALA A 255 25.14 0.07 4.18
CA ALA A 255 25.55 -0.31 2.82
C ALA A 255 26.86 -1.12 2.79
N LYS A 256 27.75 -0.92 3.76
CA LYS A 256 28.98 -1.70 3.96
C LYS A 256 28.75 -2.98 4.76
N GLY A 257 27.54 -3.24 5.25
CA GLY A 257 27.22 -4.41 6.07
C GLY A 257 27.80 -4.38 7.48
N LEU A 258 28.20 -3.20 8.00
CA LEU A 258 28.72 -3.07 9.36
C LEU A 258 27.55 -3.18 10.34
N ARG A 259 27.59 -4.16 11.26
CA ARG A 259 26.48 -4.43 12.18
C ARG A 259 26.87 -4.30 13.66
N SER A 260 28.16 -4.22 13.96
CA SER A 260 28.67 -4.09 15.32
C SER A 260 29.61 -2.89 15.48
N ILE A 261 29.76 -2.43 16.73
CA ILE A 261 30.72 -1.37 17.10
C ILE A 261 32.15 -1.76 16.69
N HIS A 262 32.48 -3.05 16.78
CA HIS A 262 33.80 -3.53 16.38
C HIS A 262 34.05 -3.32 14.87
N ASP A 263 33.04 -3.55 14.03
CA ASP A 263 33.13 -3.33 12.58
C ASP A 263 33.37 -1.85 12.24
N VAL A 264 32.78 -0.97 13.05
CA VAL A 264 32.86 0.49 12.90
C VAL A 264 34.15 1.07 13.47
N ARG A 265 34.74 0.46 14.50
CA ARG A 265 36.00 0.93 15.11
C ARG A 265 37.25 0.25 14.53
N GLY A 266 37.10 -0.88 13.86
CA GLY A 266 38.20 -1.64 13.27
C GLY A 266 38.92 -0.87 12.15
N PRO A 267 40.15 -1.29 11.76
CA PRO A 267 40.99 -0.57 10.78
C PRO A 267 40.39 -0.39 9.37
N VAL A 268 39.22 -0.98 9.08
CA VAL A 268 38.43 -0.71 7.87
C VAL A 268 37.71 0.64 7.93
N ALA A 269 37.54 1.23 9.11
CA ALA A 269 36.87 2.51 9.31
C ALA A 269 37.74 3.73 8.96
N ALA A 270 39.06 3.56 8.88
CA ALA A 270 40.01 4.59 8.50
C ALA A 270 40.32 4.62 6.98
N ALA A 271 39.86 3.64 6.21
CA ALA A 271 40.04 3.59 4.77
C ALA A 271 38.78 4.09 4.03
N GLY A 272 38.68 5.41 3.83
CA GLY A 272 37.75 5.93 2.82
C GLY A 272 37.28 7.36 3.02
N ALA A 273 38.21 8.30 3.18
CA ALA A 273 38.02 9.57 2.51
C ALA A 273 37.76 9.27 1.01
N SER A 274 36.59 9.67 0.52
CA SER A 274 36.27 9.84 -0.89
C SER A 274 36.54 8.65 -1.82
N ARG A 275 35.52 7.82 -2.03
CA ARG A 275 35.18 7.35 -3.37
C ARG A 275 33.69 7.02 -3.40
N ASN A 276 32.95 7.77 -4.23
CA ASN A 276 31.62 7.36 -4.67
C ASN A 276 31.73 5.95 -5.25
N ILE A 277 31.42 4.93 -4.46
CA ILE A 277 31.06 3.63 -4.99
C ILE A 277 29.72 3.85 -5.67
N ARG A 278 29.78 4.11 -6.98
CA ARG A 278 28.68 3.76 -7.85
C ARG A 278 28.52 2.25 -7.68
N VAL A 279 27.44 1.86 -7.02
CA VAL A 279 26.97 0.48 -7.09
C VAL A 279 26.72 0.22 -8.56
N ASP A 280 27.58 -0.57 -9.20
CA ASP A 280 27.35 -1.06 -10.56
C ASP A 280 26.07 -1.90 -10.49
N ARG A 281 24.96 -1.27 -10.84
CA ARG A 281 23.67 -1.90 -11.02
C ARG A 281 23.62 -2.42 -12.45
N ALA A 282 23.32 -3.71 -12.62
CA ALA A 282 23.21 -4.35 -13.94
C ALA A 282 22.07 -3.77 -14.83
N ALA A 283 21.19 -2.92 -14.29
CA ALA A 283 20.15 -2.22 -15.04
C ALA A 283 20.07 -0.73 -14.63
N PRO A 284 20.12 0.23 -15.59
CA PRO A 284 20.00 1.65 -15.28
C PRO A 284 18.58 1.98 -14.80
N SER A 285 18.48 2.79 -13.74
CA SER A 285 17.21 3.42 -13.33
C SER A 285 16.76 4.38 -14.44
N GLY A 286 15.51 4.26 -14.90
CA GLY A 286 14.94 5.01 -16.01
C GLY A 286 14.80 6.54 -15.82
N ASN A 287 15.47 7.11 -14.81
CA ASN A 287 15.42 8.54 -14.51
C ASN A 287 16.83 9.18 -14.59
N ASP A 288 17.52 8.88 -15.68
CA ASP A 288 18.85 9.40 -15.96
C ASP A 288 18.74 10.83 -16.50
N ILE A 289 19.00 11.81 -15.63
CA ILE A 289 18.90 13.26 -15.89
C ILE A 289 19.77 13.66 -17.10
N LEU A 290 20.83 12.90 -17.38
CA LEU A 290 21.74 13.13 -18.50
C LEU A 290 21.12 12.81 -19.87
N LYS A 291 20.09 11.96 -19.95
CA LYS A 291 19.35 11.72 -21.21
C LYS A 291 18.27 12.79 -21.47
N ASN A 292 17.82 13.49 -20.43
CA ASN A 292 16.83 14.56 -20.56
C ASN A 292 17.48 15.94 -20.84
N ALA A 293 18.81 16.07 -20.72
CA ALA A 293 19.52 17.28 -21.11
C ALA A 293 19.50 17.53 -22.63
N THR A 294 19.40 16.49 -23.45
CA THR A 294 19.39 16.58 -24.91
C THR A 294 18.02 16.96 -25.51
N ARG A 295 16.97 17.12 -24.68
CA ARG A 295 15.60 17.48 -25.13
C ARG A 295 15.12 18.86 -24.67
N ARG A 296 15.95 19.70 -24.05
CA ARG A 296 15.53 21.07 -23.72
C ARG A 296 15.73 21.98 -24.94
N ARG A 297 14.62 22.53 -25.45
CA ARG A 297 14.57 23.64 -26.41
C ARG A 297 15.49 24.76 -25.96
N SER A 298 16.31 25.28 -26.87
CA SER A 298 17.10 26.49 -26.68
C SER A 298 16.18 27.69 -26.41
N LEU A 299 16.43 28.39 -25.30
CA LEU A 299 15.76 29.66 -24.98
C LEU A 299 16.30 30.73 -25.92
N ILE A 300 15.43 31.25 -26.78
CA ILE A 300 15.70 32.43 -27.63
C ILE A 300 15.73 33.65 -26.71
N LYS A 301 16.86 34.37 -26.69
CA LYS A 301 16.92 35.71 -26.07
C LYS A 301 16.12 36.69 -26.94
N LYS A 302 15.23 37.46 -26.33
CA LYS A 302 14.67 38.68 -26.94
C LYS A 302 15.77 39.75 -27.05
N PRO A 303 15.90 40.47 -28.18
CA PRO A 303 16.63 41.72 -28.21
C PRO A 303 15.77 42.83 -27.57
N GLU A 304 16.44 43.91 -27.17
CA GLU A 304 15.95 45.06 -26.38
C GLU A 304 14.58 45.62 -26.81
#